data_AF-A0A1I0KS94-F1
#
_entry.id   AF-A0A1I0KS94-F1
#
_cell.length_a   1.000
_cell.length_b   1.000
_cell.length_c   1.000
_cell.angle_alpha   90.00
_cell.angle_beta   90.00
_cell.angle_gamma   90.00
#
_symmetry.space_group_name_H-M   'P 1'
#
loop_
_entity.id
_entity.type
_entity.pdbx_description
1 polymer ?
#
loop_
_entity_poly.entity_id
_entity_poly.type
_entity_poly.pdbx_seq_one_letter_code
_entity_poly.pdbx_strand_id
1 'polypeptide(L)'
;MLTQREKWSSLVVVPAQPGASGIDAARAIVEVGNQYREKPIRFLSAEGLPPGAGARLAWEMRAHVEQGGMVVVCIDSVLSNPVCIEVAMAAERALLCVPLGSTQFTAARQTLELIGKHRFLGSVTLQPKGRKK
;
A
#
# COMPACT_ATOMS: atom_id res chain seq x y z
N MET A 1 -18.17 3.00 13.86
CA MET A 1 -16.76 2.58 13.92
C MET A 1 -15.90 3.84 14.09
N LEU A 2 -15.32 4.07 15.28
CA LEU A 2 -14.91 5.40 15.78
C LEU A 2 -13.39 5.67 15.81
N THR A 3 -12.54 4.80 15.26
CA THR A 3 -11.07 4.92 15.41
C THR A 3 -10.30 5.19 14.12
N GLN A 4 -10.95 5.28 12.95
CA GLN A 4 -10.27 5.76 11.75
C GLN A 4 -10.19 7.29 11.80
N ARG A 5 -8.98 7.81 11.91
CA ARG A 5 -8.70 9.26 11.85
C ARG A 5 -9.14 9.86 10.51
N GLU A 6 -9.02 9.07 9.44
CA GLU A 6 -9.55 9.36 8.10
C GLU A 6 -10.23 8.11 7.53
N LYS A 7 -11.45 8.28 7.00
CA LYS A 7 -12.18 7.19 6.34
C LYS A 7 -11.53 6.88 5.00
N TRP A 8 -11.37 5.60 4.70
CA TRP A 8 -10.94 5.11 3.39
C TRP A 8 -11.66 3.81 3.02
N SER A 9 -11.78 3.54 1.72
CA SER A 9 -12.28 2.29 1.15
C SER A 9 -11.23 1.61 0.25
N SER A 10 -10.21 2.34 -0.19
CA SER A 10 -9.04 1.78 -0.87
C SER A 10 -7.73 2.29 -0.26
N LEU A 11 -6.86 1.35 0.12
CA LEU A 11 -5.54 1.63 0.68
C LEU A 11 -4.46 0.95 -0.16
N VAL A 12 -3.45 1.71 -0.58
CA VAL A 12 -2.24 1.16 -1.16
C VAL A 12 -1.12 1.11 -0.11
N VAL A 13 -0.38 0.01 -0.07
CA VAL A 13 0.81 -0.16 0.76
C VAL A 13 2.03 -0.04 -0.13
N VAL A 14 2.86 0.97 0.16
CA VAL A 14 3.93 1.44 -0.72
C VAL A 14 5.28 1.26 -0.03
N PRO A 15 6.20 0.47 -0.57
CA PRO A 15 7.56 0.40 -0.07
C PRO A 15 8.29 1.75 -0.23
N ALA A 16 9.00 2.17 0.80
CA ALA A 16 9.73 3.44 0.80
C ALA A 16 10.99 3.43 -0.08
N GLN A 17 11.46 2.25 -0.50
CA GLN A 17 12.65 2.10 -1.33
C GLN A 17 12.59 0.84 -2.22
N PRO A 18 13.35 0.78 -3.33
CA PRO A 18 13.49 -0.42 -4.15
C PRO A 18 13.91 -1.66 -3.35
N GLY A 19 13.42 -2.83 -3.76
CA GLY A 19 13.74 -4.12 -3.13
C GLY A 19 13.09 -4.38 -1.77
N ALA A 20 12.35 -3.41 -1.22
CA ALA A 20 11.52 -3.60 -0.04
C ALA A 20 10.11 -4.08 -0.43
N SER A 21 9.46 -4.79 0.49
CA SER A 21 8.07 -5.23 0.34
C SER A 21 7.23 -4.76 1.52
N GLY A 22 5.99 -4.37 1.23
CA GLY A 22 4.98 -4.02 2.23
C GLY A 22 4.00 -5.16 2.55
N ILE A 23 4.23 -6.37 2.02
CA ILE A 23 3.22 -7.44 2.01
C ILE A 23 2.80 -7.88 3.41
N ASP A 24 3.75 -7.94 4.36
CA ASP A 24 3.47 -8.32 5.74
C ASP A 24 2.56 -7.27 6.42
N ALA A 25 2.79 -5.98 6.16
CA ALA A 25 1.90 -4.91 6.66
C ALA A 25 0.52 -5.00 6.02
N ALA A 26 0.45 -5.19 4.70
CA ALA A 26 -0.81 -5.27 3.97
C ALA A 26 -1.67 -6.45 4.48
N ARG A 27 -1.05 -7.62 4.69
CA ARG A 27 -1.71 -8.80 5.26
C ARG A 27 -2.21 -8.55 6.68
N ALA A 28 -1.40 -7.95 7.55
CA ALA A 28 -1.80 -7.63 8.91
C ALA A 28 -3.00 -6.67 8.96
N ILE A 29 -3.04 -5.66 8.07
CA ILE A 29 -4.18 -4.74 7.96
C ILE A 29 -5.46 -5.48 7.57
N VAL A 30 -5.37 -6.38 6.59
CA VAL A 30 -6.51 -7.17 6.11
C VAL A 30 -6.98 -8.14 7.19
N GLU A 31 -6.05 -8.83 7.85
CA GLU A 31 -6.33 -9.78 8.94
C GLU A 31 -7.08 -9.10 10.08
N VAL A 32 -6.52 -8.02 10.63
CA VAL A 32 -7.17 -7.26 11.71
C VAL A 32 -8.47 -6.63 11.24
N GLY A 33 -8.50 -6.05 10.04
CA GLY A 33 -9.70 -5.41 9.50
C GLY A 33 -10.87 -6.38 9.31
N ASN A 34 -10.60 -7.63 8.94
CA ASN A 34 -11.62 -8.66 8.77
C ASN A 34 -12.21 -9.17 10.09
N GLN A 35 -11.54 -8.99 11.23
CA GLN A 35 -12.08 -9.38 12.54
C GLN A 35 -13.25 -8.49 12.99
N TYR A 36 -13.36 -7.26 12.46
CA TYR A 36 -14.31 -6.25 12.92
C TYR A 36 -15.30 -5.78 11.84
N ARG A 37 -15.30 -6.40 10.66
CA ARG A 37 -16.17 -6.01 9.53
C ARG A 37 -17.04 -7.18 9.08
N GLU A 38 -18.27 -6.85 8.69
CA GLU A 38 -19.21 -7.83 8.12
C GLU A 38 -18.79 -8.26 6.70
N LYS A 39 -18.29 -7.32 5.89
CA LYS A 39 -17.76 -7.59 4.54
C LYS A 39 -16.23 -7.69 4.58
N PRO A 40 -15.62 -8.75 4.01
CA PRO A 40 -14.18 -8.92 4.02
C PRO A 40 -13.49 -7.85 3.15
N ILE A 41 -12.33 -7.40 3.61
CA ILE A 41 -11.40 -6.56 2.87
C ILE A 41 -10.71 -7.43 1.81
N ARG A 42 -10.80 -7.02 0.56
CA ARG A 42 -10.08 -7.65 -0.56
C ARG A 42 -8.61 -7.29 -0.48
N PHE A 43 -7.75 -8.30 -0.49
CA PHE A 43 -6.31 -8.11 -0.63
C PHE A 43 -5.88 -8.34 -2.07
N LEU A 44 -5.05 -7.44 -2.62
CA LEU A 44 -4.42 -7.60 -3.93
C LEU A 44 -2.90 -7.42 -3.77
N SER A 45 -2.11 -8.37 -4.27
CA SER A 45 -0.68 -8.14 -4.48
C SER A 45 -0.47 -7.73 -5.94
N ALA A 46 0.21 -6.59 -6.12
CA ALA A 46 0.63 -6.03 -7.40
C ALA A 46 2.15 -5.81 -7.40
N GLU A 47 2.88 -6.65 -6.66
CA GLU A 47 4.33 -6.81 -6.81
C GLU A 47 4.63 -7.46 -8.18
N GLY A 48 5.64 -6.96 -8.88
CA GLY A 48 5.98 -7.40 -10.23
C GLY A 48 4.97 -7.03 -11.31
N LEU A 49 4.14 -5.99 -11.08
CA LEU A 49 3.12 -5.58 -12.04
C LEU A 49 3.75 -5.21 -13.39
N PRO A 50 3.34 -5.83 -14.52
CA PRO A 50 3.97 -5.60 -15.81
C PRO A 50 3.59 -4.22 -16.38
N PRO A 51 4.41 -3.69 -17.31
CA PRO A 51 4.09 -2.47 -18.05
C PRO A 51 2.67 -2.49 -18.64
N GLY A 52 1.92 -1.40 -18.45
CA GLY A 52 0.56 -1.24 -18.99
C GLY A 52 -0.57 -1.91 -18.19
N ALA A 53 -0.27 -2.68 -17.14
CA ALA A 53 -1.30 -3.32 -16.32
C ALA A 53 -1.87 -2.44 -15.19
N GLY A 54 -1.26 -1.28 -14.91
CA GLY A 54 -1.65 -0.37 -13.82
C GLY A 54 -3.08 0.16 -13.95
N ALA A 55 -3.42 0.72 -15.12
CA ALA A 55 -4.76 1.23 -15.41
C ALA A 55 -5.87 0.18 -15.23
N ARG A 56 -5.63 -1.08 -15.63
CA ARG A 56 -6.59 -2.16 -15.44
C ARG A 56 -6.81 -2.46 -13.96
N LEU A 57 -5.73 -2.61 -13.19
CA LEU A 57 -5.83 -2.87 -11.75
C LEU A 57 -6.52 -1.70 -11.02
N ALA A 58 -6.18 -0.46 -11.39
CA ALA A 58 -6.84 0.74 -10.87
C ALA A 58 -8.35 0.73 -11.13
N TRP A 59 -8.78 0.31 -12.32
CA TRP A 59 -10.20 0.16 -12.64
C TRP A 59 -10.87 -0.93 -11.79
N GLU A 60 -10.24 -2.11 -11.66
CA GLU A 60 -10.77 -3.22 -10.84
C GLU A 60 -10.92 -2.84 -9.36
N MET A 61 -9.99 -2.03 -8.83
CA MET A 61 -10.07 -1.49 -7.47
C MET A 61 -11.26 -0.55 -7.29
N ARG A 62 -11.44 0.41 -8.22
CA ARG A 62 -12.55 1.38 -8.15
C ARG A 62 -13.90 0.70 -8.26
N ALA A 63 -14.06 -0.21 -9.22
CA ALA A 63 -15.28 -0.97 -9.39
C ALA A 63 -15.65 -1.77 -8.12
N HIS A 64 -14.65 -2.35 -7.43
CA HIS A 64 -14.88 -3.03 -6.16
C HIS A 64 -15.34 -2.09 -5.04
N VAL A 65 -14.74 -0.90 -4.94
CA VAL A 65 -15.12 0.12 -3.95
C VAL A 65 -16.52 0.68 -4.23
N GLU A 66 -16.87 0.93 -5.49
CA GLU A 66 -18.19 1.39 -5.91
C GLU A 66 -19.32 0.41 -5.55
N GLN A 67 -19.01 -0.90 -5.49
CA GLN A 67 -19.92 -1.94 -5.02
C GLN A 67 -19.99 -2.04 -3.47
N GLY A 68 -19.40 -1.07 -2.77
CA GLY A 68 -19.34 -1.01 -1.30
C GLY A 68 -18.30 -1.95 -0.70
N GLY A 69 -17.32 -2.40 -1.49
CA GLY A 69 -16.17 -3.18 -1.06
C GLY A 69 -15.07 -2.32 -0.45
N MET A 70 -14.10 -2.99 0.18
CA MET A 70 -12.89 -2.35 0.71
C MET A 70 -11.68 -3.13 0.21
N VAL A 71 -10.64 -2.42 -0.25
CA VAL A 71 -9.46 -3.05 -0.86
C VAL A 71 -8.17 -2.55 -0.24
N VAL A 72 -7.24 -3.47 0.00
CA VAL A 72 -5.85 -3.19 0.34
C VAL A 72 -4.96 -3.76 -0.76
N VAL A 73 -4.10 -2.93 -1.33
CA VAL A 73 -3.20 -3.30 -2.44
C VAL A 73 -1.75 -3.13 -2.02
N CYS A 74 -0.94 -4.18 -2.14
CA CYS A 74 0.51 -4.08 -1.99
C CYS A 74 1.14 -3.87 -3.37
N ILE A 75 2.04 -2.90 -3.51
CA ILE A 75 2.76 -2.62 -4.76
C ILE A 75 4.27 -2.72 -4.55
N ASP A 76 5.03 -2.79 -5.65
CA ASP A 76 6.47 -2.51 -5.61
C ASP A 76 6.75 -1.05 -5.24
N SER A 77 8.01 -0.76 -4.93
CA SER A 77 8.47 0.64 -4.88
C SER A 77 8.23 1.34 -6.22
N VAL A 78 7.57 2.49 -6.17
CA VAL A 78 7.36 3.37 -7.35
C VAL A 78 8.67 3.89 -7.94
N LEU A 79 9.78 3.81 -7.20
CA LEU A 79 11.12 4.17 -7.68
C LEU A 79 11.71 3.10 -8.61
N SER A 80 11.28 1.84 -8.49
CA SER A 80 11.74 0.73 -9.34
C SER A 80 10.68 0.23 -10.32
N ASN A 81 9.40 0.44 -10.02
CA ASN A 81 8.29 0.08 -10.90
C ASN A 81 7.31 1.25 -11.04
N PRO A 82 7.50 2.15 -12.03
CA PRO A 82 6.65 3.33 -12.22
C PRO A 82 5.19 3.01 -12.55
N VAL A 83 4.87 1.80 -13.05
CA VAL A 83 3.49 1.36 -13.31
C VAL A 83 2.65 1.43 -12.02
N CYS A 84 3.29 1.19 -10.87
CA CYS A 84 2.64 1.25 -9.57
C CYS A 84 2.17 2.66 -9.18
N ILE A 85 2.63 3.72 -9.86
CA ILE A 85 2.11 5.08 -9.66
C ILE A 85 0.63 5.13 -10.02
N GLU A 86 0.19 4.50 -11.12
CA GLU A 86 -1.23 4.49 -11.51
C GLU A 86 -2.11 3.84 -10.43
N VAL A 87 -1.63 2.74 -9.86
CA VAL A 87 -2.30 2.00 -8.78
C VAL A 87 -2.36 2.84 -7.51
N ALA A 88 -1.23 3.44 -7.11
CA ALA A 88 -1.17 4.32 -5.96
C ALA A 88 -2.06 5.55 -6.12
N MET A 89 -2.15 6.07 -7.34
CA MET A 89 -2.99 7.23 -7.66
C MET A 89 -4.48 6.89 -7.69
N ALA A 90 -4.84 5.63 -7.92
CA ALA A 90 -6.21 5.15 -7.88
C ALA A 90 -6.74 4.87 -6.47
N ALA A 91 -5.86 4.55 -5.51
CA ALA A 91 -6.24 4.35 -4.12
C ALA A 91 -6.56 5.68 -3.41
N GLU A 92 -7.57 5.71 -2.54
CA GLU A 92 -7.90 6.92 -1.77
C GLU A 92 -6.77 7.34 -0.83
N ARG A 93 -6.06 6.35 -0.28
CA ARG A 93 -5.00 6.54 0.70
C ARG A 93 -3.82 5.61 0.48
N ALA A 94 -2.67 6.04 0.99
CA ALA A 94 -1.43 5.29 0.98
C ALA A 94 -0.89 5.06 2.40
N LEU A 95 -0.14 3.98 2.57
CA LEU A 95 0.65 3.69 3.75
C LEU A 95 2.10 3.44 3.32
N LEU A 96 3.04 4.18 3.89
CA LEU A 96 4.46 4.01 3.59
C LEU A 96 5.04 2.86 4.44
N CYS A 97 5.59 1.83 3.80
CA CYS A 97 6.33 0.77 4.46
C CYS A 97 7.83 1.07 4.45
N VAL A 98 8.40 1.19 5.65
CA VAL A 98 9.80 1.58 5.87
C VAL A 98 10.55 0.42 6.52
N PRO A 99 11.41 -0.31 5.79
CA PRO A 99 12.35 -1.25 6.40
C PRO A 99 13.21 -0.60 7.49
N LEU A 100 13.23 -1.19 8.68
CA LEU A 100 13.98 -0.65 9.81
C LEU A 100 15.49 -0.85 9.59
N GLY A 101 16.27 0.22 9.76
CA GLY A 101 17.73 0.19 9.74
C GLY A 101 18.37 0.11 8.36
N SER A 102 17.59 -0.04 7.28
CA SER A 102 18.11 -0.09 5.91
C SER A 102 17.46 0.90 4.95
N THR A 103 16.42 1.63 5.39
CA THR A 103 15.77 2.60 4.50
C THR A 103 16.59 3.87 4.35
N GLN A 104 16.87 4.26 3.11
CA GLN A 104 17.43 5.58 2.82
C GLN A 104 16.35 6.66 2.89
N PHE A 105 16.57 7.69 3.71
CA PHE A 105 15.62 8.81 3.87
C PHE A 105 15.32 9.52 2.55
N THR A 106 16.29 9.59 1.63
CA THR A 106 16.14 10.17 0.29
C THR A 106 15.13 9.38 -0.55
N ALA A 107 15.21 8.05 -0.57
CA ALA A 107 14.26 7.19 -1.25
C ALA A 107 12.84 7.35 -0.68
N ALA A 108 12.71 7.32 0.65
CA ALA A 108 11.42 7.52 1.31
C ALA A 108 10.80 8.88 0.93
N ARG A 109 11.60 9.95 0.94
CA ARG A 109 11.16 11.29 0.55
C ARG A 109 10.73 11.36 -0.92
N GLN A 110 11.49 10.75 -1.83
CA GLN A 110 11.13 10.69 -3.25
C GLN A 110 9.82 9.95 -3.47
N THR A 111 9.60 8.81 -2.81
CA THR A 111 8.33 8.08 -2.86
C THR A 111 7.16 8.95 -2.40
N LEU A 112 7.32 9.69 -1.30
CA LEU A 112 6.30 10.61 -0.80
C LEU A 112 6.02 11.75 -1.80
N GLU A 113 7.03 12.24 -2.50
CA GLU A 113 6.90 13.32 -3.49
C GLU A 113 6.21 12.83 -4.78
N LEU A 114 6.52 11.63 -5.26
CA LEU A 114 5.91 11.04 -6.46
C LEU A 114 4.41 10.74 -6.28
N ILE A 115 4.01 10.26 -5.10
CA ILE A 115 2.60 9.90 -4.82
C ILE A 115 1.81 11.08 -4.24
N GLY A 116 2.50 12.00 -3.57
CA GLY A 116 1.91 13.12 -2.85
C GLY A 116 1.77 12.85 -1.36
N LYS A 117 2.51 13.61 -0.54
CA LYS A 117 2.59 13.50 0.93
C LYS A 117 1.22 13.44 1.62
N HIS A 118 0.25 14.22 1.15
CA HIS A 118 -1.09 14.32 1.72
C HIS A 118 -1.94 13.05 1.56
N ARG A 119 -1.54 12.11 0.70
CA ARG A 119 -2.26 10.84 0.51
C ARG A 119 -1.87 9.79 1.52
N PHE A 120 -0.74 9.98 2.21
CA PHE A 120 -0.24 9.02 3.17
C PHE A 120 -0.94 9.20 4.51
N LEU A 121 -1.57 8.12 5.01
CA LEU A 121 -2.10 8.07 6.38
C LEU A 121 -1.00 8.03 7.43
N GLY A 122 0.21 7.65 7.03
CA GLY A 122 1.37 7.53 7.88
C GLY A 122 2.40 6.57 7.30
N SER A 123 3.20 6.01 8.21
CA SER A 123 4.20 4.99 7.88
C SER A 123 4.20 3.86 8.91
N VAL A 124 4.62 2.69 8.48
CA VAL A 124 4.87 1.52 9.34
C VAL A 124 6.30 1.06 9.14
N THR A 125 6.98 0.73 10.25
CA THR A 125 8.33 0.18 10.21
C THR A 125 8.28 -1.33 10.24
N LEU A 126 8.93 -1.96 9.26
CA LEU A 126 9.01 -3.42 9.18
C LEU A 126 10.41 -3.86 9.61
N GLN A 127 10.48 -4.78 10.58
CA GLN A 127 11.74 -5.42 10.93
C GLN A 127 12.14 -6.39 9.82
N PRO A 128 13.40 -6.40 9.37
CA PRO A 128 13.89 -7.43 8.48
C PRO A 128 13.68 -8.82 9.10
N LYS A 129 13.14 -9.77 8.35
CA LYS A 129 13.09 -11.19 8.74
C LYS A 129 14.53 -11.74 8.75
N GLY A 130 15.31 -11.40 9.78
CA GLY A 130 16.74 -11.74 9.82
C GLY A 130 17.57 -10.86 10.76
N ARG A 131 17.30 -10.92 12.07
CA ARG A 131 18.36 -10.83 13.08
C ARG A 131 18.00 -11.75 14.23
N LYS A 132 18.28 -13.05 14.09
CA LYS A 132 18.49 -13.89 15.27
C LYS A 132 19.65 -13.23 16.03
N LYS A 133 19.41 -12.85 17.29
CA LYS A 133 20.51 -12.59 18.23
C LYS A 133 21.24 -13.89 18.48
#